data_AF-T0YD53-F1
#
_entry.id   AF-T0YD53-F1
#
_cell.length_a   1.000
_cell.length_b   1.000
_cell.length_c   1.000
_cell.angle_alpha   90.00
_cell.angle_beta   90.00
_cell.angle_gamma   90.00
#
_symmetry.space_group_name_H-M   'P 1'
#
loop_
_entity.id
_entity.type
_entity.pdbx_description
1 polymer ?
#
loop_
_entity_poly.entity_id
_entity_poly.type
_entity_poly.pdbx_seq_one_letter_code
_entity_poly.pdbx_strand_id
1 'polypeptide(L)'
;MSVEGELGCLGSLETGEAGEEDGVGAAGKLSHDMLLTDPAQARDFVAQTGVDALAIAIGTSHGAYKFTRQPTGDILAIARIAAIHAAVPDTHLVMHGSSSVPQEWLAIIRQHGGDIKETYGVPVEEIVRGIRSGVRKVNIDTDIRLAMTGAMRQLFATHPSEFDPRKAMLAAKKAARGICKQRFEAFGCAGQAGKIKPVPLEAMAKRYR
;
A
#
# COMPACT_ATOMS: atom_id res chain seq x y z
N MET A 1 19.57 -2.17 -12.54
CA MET A 1 18.59 -1.45 -11.70
C MET A 1 17.95 -2.48 -10.78
N SER A 2 17.42 -2.07 -9.63
CA SER A 2 16.66 -3.01 -8.80
C SER A 2 15.36 -3.42 -9.48
N VAL A 3 14.92 -4.65 -9.26
CA VAL A 3 13.71 -5.23 -9.84
C VAL A 3 12.82 -5.79 -8.74
N GLU A 4 11.54 -5.42 -8.79
CA GLU A 4 10.48 -6.02 -8.00
C GLU A 4 9.71 -6.99 -8.90
N GLY A 5 9.55 -8.24 -8.46
CA GLY A 5 8.63 -9.20 -9.05
C GLY A 5 7.40 -9.38 -8.18
N GLU A 6 6.32 -9.90 -8.75
CA GLU A 6 5.09 -10.23 -8.03
C GLU A 6 4.73 -11.69 -8.25
N LEU A 7 4.31 -12.36 -7.17
CA LEU A 7 3.79 -13.73 -7.22
C LEU A 7 2.46 -13.80 -6.47
N GLY A 8 1.45 -14.36 -7.12
CA GLY A 8 0.05 -14.30 -6.69
C GLY A 8 -0.72 -13.22 -7.45
N CYS A 9 -2.01 -13.09 -7.17
CA CYS A 9 -2.86 -12.07 -7.75
C CYS A 9 -3.49 -11.25 -6.62
N LEU A 10 -3.33 -9.93 -6.69
CA LEU A 10 -4.02 -9.03 -5.77
C LEU A 10 -5.54 -9.17 -5.92
N GLY A 11 -6.22 -9.20 -4.77
CA GLY A 11 -7.67 -9.23 -4.72
C GLY A 11 -8.22 -9.48 -3.33
N SER A 12 -9.49 -9.14 -3.18
CA SER A 12 -10.22 -9.31 -1.93
C SER A 12 -10.56 -10.78 -1.72
N LEU A 13 -10.23 -11.29 -0.52
CA LEU A 13 -10.65 -12.64 -0.10
C LEU A 13 -12.17 -12.72 0.12
N GLU A 14 -12.87 -11.59 0.26
CA GLU A 14 -14.32 -11.55 0.42
C GLU A 14 -15.05 -11.72 -0.92
N THR A 15 -14.58 -11.05 -1.96
CA THR A 15 -15.29 -10.97 -3.25
C THR A 15 -14.65 -11.80 -4.35
N GLY A 16 -13.34 -12.09 -4.24
CA GLY A 16 -12.52 -12.67 -5.28
C GLY A 16 -12.12 -11.69 -6.38
N GLU A 17 -12.26 -10.38 -6.15
CA GLU A 17 -12.02 -9.33 -7.15
C GLU A 17 -10.78 -8.49 -6.80
N ALA A 18 -10.00 -8.11 -7.83
CA ALA A 18 -8.74 -7.37 -7.68
C ALA A 18 -8.88 -5.87 -7.41
N GLY A 19 -9.98 -5.26 -7.89
CA GLY A 19 -10.05 -3.82 -8.12
C GLY A 19 -9.06 -3.36 -9.21
N GLU A 20 -8.96 -2.06 -9.44
CA GLU A 20 -8.04 -1.48 -10.43
C GLU A 20 -7.18 -0.37 -9.81
N GLU A 21 -5.88 -0.37 -10.13
CA GLU A 21 -4.96 0.75 -9.91
C GLU A 21 -4.51 1.26 -11.29
N ASP A 22 -4.98 2.46 -11.65
CA ASP A 22 -4.71 3.10 -12.95
C ASP A 22 -4.99 2.19 -14.18
N GLY A 23 -6.04 1.37 -14.09
CA GLY A 23 -6.46 0.42 -15.12
C GLY A 23 -5.80 -0.96 -15.04
N VAL A 24 -4.98 -1.22 -14.01
CA VAL A 24 -4.31 -2.50 -13.79
C VAL A 24 -4.99 -3.27 -12.64
N GLY A 25 -5.47 -4.47 -12.95
CA GLY A 25 -6.10 -5.40 -12.01
C GLY A 25 -6.50 -6.68 -12.73
N ALA A 26 -6.54 -7.82 -12.02
CA ALA A 26 -6.99 -9.06 -12.63
C ALA A 26 -8.49 -8.99 -12.94
N ALA A 27 -8.86 -9.36 -14.16
CA ALA A 27 -10.26 -9.39 -14.59
C ALA A 27 -10.95 -10.69 -14.19
N GLY A 28 -12.20 -10.60 -13.72
CA GLY A 28 -13.01 -11.74 -13.32
C GLY A 28 -12.82 -12.17 -11.86
N LYS A 29 -13.43 -13.30 -11.48
CA LYS A 29 -13.31 -13.86 -10.13
C LYS A 29 -12.06 -14.72 -10.02
N LEU A 30 -11.20 -14.38 -9.07
CA LEU A 30 -10.01 -15.12 -8.70
C LEU A 30 -10.34 -16.24 -7.71
N SER A 31 -9.65 -17.38 -7.84
CA SER A 31 -9.75 -18.46 -6.87
C SER A 31 -8.92 -18.16 -5.62
N HIS A 32 -9.24 -18.81 -4.51
CA HIS A 32 -8.62 -18.53 -3.22
C HIS A 32 -7.09 -18.75 -3.21
N ASP A 33 -6.61 -19.74 -3.94
CA ASP A 33 -5.20 -20.05 -4.14
C ASP A 33 -4.45 -18.98 -4.96
N MET A 34 -5.13 -18.28 -5.87
CA MET A 34 -4.53 -17.15 -6.59
C MET A 34 -4.35 -15.92 -5.70
N LEU A 35 -5.24 -15.75 -4.72
CA LEU A 35 -5.28 -14.58 -3.83
C LEU A 35 -4.30 -14.65 -2.65
N LEU A 36 -3.64 -15.79 -2.47
CA LEU A 36 -2.71 -16.06 -1.37
C LEU A 36 -1.43 -16.71 -1.87
N THR A 37 -0.35 -15.94 -1.93
CA THR A 37 0.96 -16.44 -2.37
C THR A 37 1.41 -17.62 -1.50
N ASP A 38 1.74 -18.75 -2.12
CA ASP A 38 2.27 -19.92 -1.43
C ASP A 38 3.76 -19.73 -1.08
N PRO A 39 4.20 -20.05 0.16
CA PRO A 39 5.61 -19.90 0.56
C PRO A 39 6.60 -20.73 -0.26
N ALA A 40 6.24 -21.95 -0.68
CA ALA A 40 7.13 -22.78 -1.49
C ALA A 40 7.26 -22.20 -2.90
N GLN A 41 6.15 -21.73 -3.50
CA GLN A 41 6.19 -21.04 -4.78
C GLN A 41 6.99 -19.73 -4.71
N ALA A 42 6.88 -18.97 -3.62
CA ALA A 42 7.67 -17.75 -3.41
C ALA A 42 9.18 -18.06 -3.39
N ARG A 43 9.60 -19.11 -2.68
CA ARG A 43 10.99 -19.57 -2.68
C ARG A 43 11.45 -19.93 -4.09
N ASP A 44 10.66 -20.73 -4.79
CA ASP A 44 11.02 -21.20 -6.13
C ASP A 44 11.08 -20.05 -7.14
N PHE A 45 10.18 -19.06 -7.02
CA PHE A 45 10.18 -17.84 -7.85
C PHE A 45 11.41 -16.97 -7.58
N VAL A 46 11.75 -16.71 -6.32
CA VAL A 46 12.95 -15.95 -5.96
C VAL A 46 14.21 -16.63 -6.48
N ALA A 47 14.33 -17.95 -6.30
CA ALA A 47 15.47 -18.72 -6.76
C ALA A 47 15.63 -18.67 -8.30
N GLN A 48 14.53 -18.67 -9.04
CA GLN A 48 14.55 -18.65 -10.50
C GLN A 48 14.78 -17.25 -11.10
N THR A 49 14.31 -16.19 -10.42
CA THR A 49 14.29 -14.84 -10.99
C THR A 49 15.39 -13.94 -10.44
N GLY A 50 15.84 -14.15 -9.21
CA GLY A 50 16.82 -13.29 -8.54
C GLY A 50 16.34 -11.86 -8.26
N VAL A 51 15.01 -11.66 -8.12
CA VAL A 51 14.43 -10.33 -7.83
C VAL A 51 14.96 -9.74 -6.52
N ASP A 52 15.12 -8.41 -6.48
CA ASP A 52 15.56 -7.69 -5.28
C ASP A 52 14.45 -7.55 -4.24
N ALA A 53 13.20 -7.52 -4.70
CA ALA A 53 12.02 -7.45 -3.87
C ALA A 53 10.89 -8.32 -4.44
N LEU A 54 10.09 -8.90 -3.55
CA LEU A 54 8.96 -9.77 -3.91
C LEU A 54 7.65 -9.18 -3.38
N ALA A 55 6.76 -8.79 -4.28
CA ALA A 55 5.37 -8.49 -3.99
C ALA A 55 4.56 -9.79 -3.83
N ILE A 56 3.70 -9.81 -2.82
CA ILE A 56 2.94 -10.99 -2.41
C ILE A 56 1.46 -10.65 -2.25
N ALA A 57 0.60 -11.59 -2.63
CA ALA A 57 -0.84 -11.55 -2.40
C ALA A 57 -1.16 -12.15 -1.03
N ILE A 58 -1.81 -11.36 -0.18
CA ILE A 58 -2.21 -11.72 1.19
C ILE A 58 -3.67 -11.34 1.49
N GLY A 59 -4.48 -11.20 0.44
CA GLY A 59 -5.87 -10.73 0.52
C GLY A 59 -6.06 -9.22 0.45
N THR A 60 -5.06 -8.46 0.00
CA THR A 60 -5.19 -7.03 -0.31
C THR A 60 -5.59 -6.82 -1.78
N SER A 61 -6.32 -5.74 -2.05
CA SER A 61 -6.76 -5.31 -3.38
C SER A 61 -6.43 -3.83 -3.63
N HIS A 62 -6.58 -3.37 -4.87
CA HIS A 62 -6.36 -1.96 -5.25
C HIS A 62 -7.53 -1.04 -4.86
N GLY A 63 -7.27 0.27 -4.81
CA GLY A 63 -8.30 1.30 -4.55
C GLY A 63 -8.81 1.42 -3.11
N ALA A 64 -9.89 2.16 -2.92
CA ALA A 64 -10.49 2.47 -1.61
C ALA A 64 -11.40 1.38 -1.05
N TYR A 65 -11.97 0.54 -1.91
CA TYR A 65 -12.93 -0.49 -1.55
C TYR A 65 -12.24 -1.82 -1.30
N LYS A 66 -11.35 -1.85 -0.31
CA LYS A 66 -10.54 -3.04 -0.01
C LYS A 66 -11.32 -4.06 0.80
N PHE A 67 -12.00 -3.58 1.85
CA PHE A 67 -12.77 -4.40 2.78
C PHE A 67 -14.12 -3.76 3.07
N THR A 68 -15.15 -4.59 3.16
CA THR A 68 -16.52 -4.15 3.51
C THR A 68 -16.69 -3.88 5.02
N ARG A 69 -15.75 -4.38 5.83
CA ARG A 69 -15.66 -4.23 7.28
C ARG A 69 -14.20 -4.07 7.69
N GLN A 70 -13.95 -3.68 8.95
CA GLN A 70 -12.59 -3.65 9.48
C GLN A 70 -11.93 -5.04 9.32
N PRO A 71 -10.78 -5.13 8.66
CA PRO A 71 -10.20 -6.43 8.33
C PRO A 71 -9.69 -7.15 9.58
N THR A 72 -10.04 -8.42 9.67
CA THR A 72 -9.53 -9.38 10.64
C THR A 72 -8.64 -10.41 9.94
N GLY A 73 -7.98 -11.31 10.69
CA GLY A 73 -7.01 -12.26 10.14
C GLY A 73 -7.57 -13.30 9.15
N ASP A 74 -8.89 -13.36 8.99
CA ASP A 74 -9.61 -14.20 8.03
C ASP A 74 -9.65 -13.59 6.62
N ILE A 75 -9.60 -12.26 6.50
CA ILE A 75 -9.64 -11.54 5.22
C ILE A 75 -8.36 -10.76 4.92
N LEU A 76 -7.42 -10.73 5.86
CA LEU A 76 -6.08 -10.20 5.69
C LEU A 76 -5.04 -11.16 6.31
N ALA A 77 -4.35 -11.91 5.46
CA ALA A 77 -3.53 -13.04 5.86
C ALA A 77 -2.11 -12.65 6.32
N ILE A 78 -1.97 -11.82 7.36
CA ILE A 78 -0.65 -11.35 7.83
C ILE A 78 0.27 -12.49 8.26
N ALA A 79 -0.27 -13.58 8.83
CA ALA A 79 0.51 -14.76 9.17
C ALA A 79 1.21 -15.39 7.94
N ARG A 80 0.64 -15.21 6.74
CA ARG A 80 1.26 -15.69 5.49
C ARG A 80 2.57 -14.96 5.20
N ILE A 81 2.68 -13.67 5.53
CA ILE A 81 3.93 -12.90 5.37
C ILE A 81 5.07 -13.57 6.14
N ALA A 82 4.82 -13.95 7.41
CA ALA A 82 5.83 -14.61 8.23
C ALA A 82 6.25 -15.99 7.66
N ALA A 83 5.29 -16.76 7.13
CA ALA A 83 5.58 -18.03 6.47
C ALA A 83 6.41 -17.86 5.19
N ILE A 84 6.09 -16.86 4.37
CA ILE A 84 6.87 -16.53 3.16
C ILE A 84 8.27 -16.06 3.56
N HIS A 85 8.39 -15.17 4.54
CA HIS A 85 9.69 -14.70 5.01
C HIS A 85 10.57 -15.83 5.56
N ALA A 86 9.98 -16.81 6.25
CA ALA A 86 10.73 -18.00 6.67
C ALA A 86 11.26 -18.83 5.49
N ALA A 87 10.56 -18.84 4.36
CA ALA A 87 10.98 -19.53 3.15
C ALA A 87 12.00 -18.73 2.31
N VAL A 88 11.97 -17.39 2.38
CA VAL A 88 12.89 -16.46 1.69
C VAL A 88 13.44 -15.38 2.64
N PRO A 89 14.28 -15.76 3.63
CA PRO A 89 14.67 -14.87 4.73
C PRO A 89 15.49 -13.65 4.28
N ASP A 90 16.20 -13.75 3.17
CA ASP A 90 17.05 -12.69 2.66
C ASP A 90 16.35 -11.78 1.63
N THR A 91 15.11 -12.09 1.24
CA THR A 91 14.35 -11.32 0.26
C THR A 91 13.52 -10.22 0.91
N HIS A 92 13.51 -9.03 0.31
CA HIS A 92 12.67 -7.92 0.75
C HIS A 92 11.23 -8.11 0.29
N LEU A 93 10.29 -8.24 1.22
CA LEU A 93 8.88 -8.40 0.87
C LEU A 93 8.21 -7.03 0.62
N VAL A 94 7.24 -7.03 -0.28
CA VAL A 94 6.47 -5.84 -0.66
C VAL A 94 4.98 -6.09 -0.42
N MET A 95 4.33 -5.13 0.23
CA MET A 95 2.87 -5.13 0.39
C MET A 95 2.24 -4.12 -0.59
N HIS A 96 1.52 -4.63 -1.58
CA HIS A 96 0.69 -3.84 -2.47
C HIS A 96 -0.68 -3.56 -1.85
N GLY A 97 -1.43 -2.61 -2.44
CA GLY A 97 -2.79 -2.30 -2.01
C GLY A 97 -2.92 -1.95 -0.53
N SER A 98 -1.89 -1.35 0.09
CA SER A 98 -1.75 -1.25 1.55
C SER A 98 -2.14 0.10 2.15
N SER A 99 -2.92 0.89 1.41
CA SER A 99 -3.59 2.08 1.95
C SER A 99 -4.54 1.71 3.10
N SER A 100 -4.53 2.51 4.18
CA SER A 100 -5.31 2.27 5.40
C SER A 100 -6.71 2.85 5.38
N VAL A 101 -7.00 3.75 4.42
CA VAL A 101 -8.28 4.45 4.25
C VAL A 101 -8.69 5.16 5.56
N PRO A 102 -8.09 6.33 5.87
CA PRO A 102 -8.36 7.01 7.13
C PRO A 102 -9.81 7.51 7.17
N GLN A 103 -10.54 7.06 8.19
CA GLN A 103 -11.97 7.36 8.33
C GLN A 103 -12.25 8.86 8.51
N GLU A 104 -11.31 9.61 9.11
CA GLU A 104 -11.39 11.07 9.21
C GLU A 104 -11.55 11.75 7.84
N TRP A 105 -10.83 11.28 6.82
CA TRP A 105 -10.87 11.87 5.49
C TRP A 105 -12.14 11.46 4.74
N LEU A 106 -12.66 10.25 4.96
CA LEU A 106 -13.97 9.85 4.45
C LEU A 106 -15.07 10.76 5.03
N ALA A 107 -15.04 11.03 6.34
CA ALA A 107 -15.99 11.92 6.99
C ALA A 107 -15.92 13.34 6.45
N ILE A 108 -14.71 13.91 6.30
CA ILE A 108 -14.50 15.24 5.71
C ILE A 108 -15.04 15.29 4.28
N ILE A 109 -14.77 14.28 3.45
CA ILE A 109 -15.29 14.21 2.08
C ILE A 109 -16.82 14.24 2.08
N ARG A 110 -17.48 13.41 2.91
CA ARG A 110 -18.95 13.37 3.02
C ARG A 110 -19.53 14.70 3.49
N GLN A 111 -18.94 15.29 4.52
CA GLN A 111 -19.37 16.57 5.07
C GLN A 111 -19.34 17.70 4.03
N HIS A 112 -18.41 17.63 3.06
CA HIS A 112 -18.22 18.64 2.03
C HIS A 112 -18.64 18.15 0.63
N GLY A 113 -19.81 17.52 0.56
CA GLY A 113 -20.53 17.23 -0.68
C GLY A 113 -19.93 16.11 -1.54
N GLY A 114 -19.11 15.24 -0.95
CA GLY A 114 -18.67 14.00 -1.59
C GLY A 114 -19.58 12.82 -1.23
N ASP A 115 -19.74 11.89 -2.16
CA ASP A 115 -20.43 10.63 -1.92
C ASP A 115 -19.41 9.48 -2.00
N ILE A 116 -18.90 9.06 -0.84
CA ILE A 116 -17.97 7.94 -0.72
C ILE A 116 -18.53 6.94 0.29
N LYS A 117 -18.68 5.69 -0.12
CA LYS A 117 -19.24 4.64 0.73
C LYS A 117 -18.31 4.35 1.91
N GLU A 118 -18.88 3.77 2.95
CA GLU A 118 -18.07 3.25 4.06
C GLU A 118 -17.22 2.09 3.54
N THR A 119 -15.94 2.14 3.91
CA THR A 119 -14.94 1.19 3.45
C THR A 119 -13.72 1.26 4.35
N TYR A 120 -12.97 0.17 4.39
CA TYR A 120 -11.84 -0.01 5.28
C TYR A 120 -10.61 -0.40 4.48
N GLY A 121 -9.44 0.08 4.91
CA GLY A 121 -8.14 -0.30 4.36
C GLY A 121 -7.34 -1.21 5.29
N VAL A 122 -6.06 -1.37 4.99
CA VAL A 122 -5.15 -2.18 5.81
C VAL A 122 -4.75 -1.39 7.08
N PRO A 123 -5.02 -1.88 8.30
CA PRO A 123 -4.67 -1.18 9.53
C PRO A 123 -3.15 -0.98 9.64
N VAL A 124 -2.72 0.17 10.17
CA VAL A 124 -1.30 0.51 10.28
C VAL A 124 -0.56 -0.50 11.16
N GLU A 125 -1.21 -0.98 12.22
CA GLU A 125 -0.69 -2.00 13.14
C GLU A 125 -0.36 -3.29 12.39
N GLU A 126 -1.20 -3.69 11.43
CA GLU A 126 -1.02 -4.88 10.61
C GLU A 126 0.17 -4.74 9.66
N ILE A 127 0.32 -3.57 9.05
CA ILE A 127 1.49 -3.25 8.22
C ILE A 127 2.76 -3.32 9.07
N VAL A 128 2.74 -2.77 10.29
CA VAL A 128 3.87 -2.86 11.24
C VAL A 128 4.17 -4.31 11.61
N ARG A 129 3.16 -5.17 11.78
CA ARG A 129 3.38 -6.62 11.94
C ARG A 129 4.08 -7.22 10.72
N GLY A 130 3.64 -6.89 9.51
CA GLY A 130 4.30 -7.29 8.27
C GLY A 130 5.77 -6.83 8.18
N ILE A 131 6.08 -5.60 8.61
CA ILE A 131 7.45 -5.06 8.63
C ILE A 131 8.36 -5.88 9.57
N ARG A 132 7.83 -6.34 10.71
CA ARG A 132 8.57 -7.24 11.62
C ARG A 132 8.83 -8.60 10.98
N SER A 133 8.05 -8.98 9.96
CA SER A 133 8.14 -10.24 9.23
C SER A 133 8.72 -10.07 7.81
N GLY A 134 9.59 -9.08 7.57
CA GLY A 134 10.37 -8.99 6.33
C GLY A 134 9.85 -8.02 5.28
N VAL A 135 8.71 -7.34 5.51
CA VAL A 135 8.24 -6.28 4.60
C VAL A 135 9.16 -5.06 4.67
N ARG A 136 9.57 -4.55 3.50
CA ARG A 136 10.47 -3.39 3.34
C ARG A 136 9.91 -2.30 2.42
N LYS A 137 8.89 -2.60 1.63
CA LYS A 137 8.17 -1.62 0.80
C LYS A 137 6.66 -1.79 0.98
N VAL A 138 5.97 -0.67 1.20
CA VAL A 138 4.52 -0.62 1.42
C VAL A 138 3.94 0.39 0.44
N ASN A 139 3.09 -0.06 -0.48
CA ASN A 139 2.48 0.82 -1.48
C ASN A 139 1.26 1.51 -0.87
N ILE A 140 1.26 2.85 -0.89
CA ILE A 140 0.18 3.69 -0.36
C ILE A 140 -0.11 4.79 -1.36
N ASP A 141 -1.34 4.79 -1.88
CA ASP A 141 -1.80 5.81 -2.82
C ASP A 141 -3.18 6.34 -2.43
N THR A 142 -4.15 5.45 -2.21
CA THR A 142 -5.53 5.83 -1.87
C THR A 142 -5.60 6.78 -0.67
N ASP A 143 -4.79 6.59 0.38
CA ASP A 143 -4.76 7.50 1.53
C ASP A 143 -4.41 8.93 1.12
N ILE A 144 -3.47 9.09 0.19
CA ILE A 144 -3.03 10.38 -0.34
C ILE A 144 -4.15 11.00 -1.18
N ARG A 145 -4.76 10.21 -2.08
CA ARG A 145 -5.90 10.67 -2.91
C ARG A 145 -7.06 11.16 -2.04
N LEU A 146 -7.41 10.42 -0.99
CA LEU A 146 -8.48 10.78 -0.04
C LEU A 146 -8.13 12.06 0.74
N ALA A 147 -6.94 12.14 1.31
CA ALA A 147 -6.51 13.30 2.09
C ALA A 147 -6.46 14.59 1.25
N MET A 148 -5.93 14.49 0.03
CA MET A 148 -5.91 15.61 -0.91
C MET A 148 -7.32 16.05 -1.30
N THR A 149 -8.18 15.10 -1.66
CA THR A 149 -9.56 15.37 -2.09
C THR A 149 -10.38 16.00 -0.97
N GLY A 150 -10.31 15.44 0.25
CA GLY A 150 -11.01 15.96 1.41
C GLY A 150 -10.59 17.38 1.76
N ALA A 151 -9.27 17.66 1.75
CA ALA A 151 -8.75 18.99 2.04
C ALA A 151 -9.19 20.04 1.01
N MET A 152 -9.20 19.69 -0.29
CA MET A 152 -9.70 20.60 -1.33
C MET A 152 -11.20 20.88 -1.18
N ARG A 153 -12.01 19.83 -0.95
CA ARG A 153 -13.45 19.96 -0.74
C ARG A 153 -13.77 20.85 0.45
N GLN A 154 -13.10 20.63 1.58
CA GLN A 154 -13.25 21.43 2.78
C GLN A 154 -12.88 22.90 2.53
N LEU A 155 -11.79 23.18 1.82
CA LEU A 155 -11.39 24.56 1.51
C LEU A 155 -12.47 25.30 0.72
N PHE A 156 -12.93 24.73 -0.39
CA PHE A 156 -13.93 25.39 -1.25
C PHE A 156 -15.29 25.53 -0.55
N ALA A 157 -15.67 24.57 0.30
CA ALA A 157 -16.92 24.67 1.07
C ALA A 157 -16.86 25.76 2.15
N THR A 158 -15.70 25.98 2.76
CA THR A 158 -15.52 26.95 3.87
C THR A 158 -15.10 28.34 3.41
N HIS A 159 -14.54 28.45 2.19
CA HIS A 159 -14.07 29.70 1.59
C HIS A 159 -14.64 29.83 0.17
N PRO A 160 -15.94 30.12 0.01
CA PRO A 160 -16.62 30.06 -1.29
C PRO A 160 -16.15 31.10 -2.32
N SER A 161 -15.47 32.16 -1.87
CA SER A 161 -14.85 33.15 -2.75
C SER A 161 -13.45 32.75 -3.23
N GLU A 162 -12.86 31.68 -2.68
CA GLU A 162 -11.55 31.20 -3.08
C GLU A 162 -11.62 30.54 -4.46
N PHE A 163 -10.86 31.08 -5.40
CA PHE A 163 -10.80 30.62 -6.79
C PHE A 163 -9.37 30.30 -7.23
N ASP A 164 -8.35 30.67 -6.45
CA ASP A 164 -6.96 30.41 -6.79
C ASP A 164 -6.66 28.93 -6.59
N PRO A 165 -6.44 28.16 -7.68
CA PRO A 165 -6.21 26.71 -7.56
C PRO A 165 -4.96 26.39 -6.74
N ARG A 166 -4.01 27.32 -6.61
CA ARG A 166 -2.81 27.13 -5.79
C ARG A 166 -3.17 26.98 -4.31
N LYS A 167 -4.25 27.62 -3.83
CA LYS A 167 -4.69 27.54 -2.43
C LYS A 167 -5.25 26.15 -2.11
N ALA A 168 -6.06 25.60 -3.00
CA ALA A 168 -6.55 24.23 -2.91
C ALA A 168 -5.41 23.21 -2.97
N MET A 169 -4.46 23.40 -3.90
CA MET A 169 -3.29 22.53 -4.00
C MET A 169 -2.36 22.61 -2.77
N LEU A 170 -2.24 23.77 -2.13
CA LEU A 170 -1.48 23.92 -0.88
C LEU A 170 -2.15 23.16 0.26
N ALA A 171 -3.47 23.25 0.41
CA ALA A 171 -4.23 22.49 1.40
C ALA A 171 -4.07 20.97 1.17
N ALA A 172 -4.22 20.53 -0.08
CA ALA A 172 -4.04 19.14 -0.48
C ALA A 172 -2.63 18.61 -0.17
N LYS A 173 -1.58 19.35 -0.57
CA LYS A 173 -0.18 18.99 -0.29
C LYS A 173 0.09 18.91 1.22
N LYS A 174 -0.48 19.82 2.01
CA LYS A 174 -0.37 19.79 3.48
C LYS A 174 -0.99 18.52 4.05
N ALA A 175 -2.19 18.14 3.59
CA ALA A 175 -2.88 16.92 4.01
C ALA A 175 -2.11 15.66 3.62
N ALA A 176 -1.68 15.54 2.37
CA ALA A 176 -0.84 14.45 1.88
C ALA A 176 0.46 14.31 2.68
N ARG A 177 1.15 15.43 2.94
CA ARG A 177 2.36 15.44 3.78
C ARG A 177 2.09 14.92 5.19
N GLY A 178 0.93 15.22 5.75
CA GLY A 178 0.48 14.68 7.04
C GLY A 178 0.42 13.15 7.03
N ILE A 179 -0.23 12.57 6.03
CA ILE A 179 -0.30 11.11 5.84
C ILE A 179 1.12 10.51 5.70
N CYS A 180 1.94 11.05 4.80
CA CYS A 180 3.30 10.53 4.60
C CYS A 180 4.14 10.59 5.89
N LYS A 181 4.04 11.68 6.65
CA LYS A 181 4.73 11.82 7.94
C LYS A 181 4.30 10.73 8.92
N GLN A 182 2.99 10.53 9.12
CA GLN A 182 2.47 9.50 10.01
C GLN A 182 2.96 8.10 9.62
N ARG A 183 2.99 7.80 8.31
CA ARG A 183 3.50 6.50 7.80
C ARG A 183 4.99 6.33 8.05
N PHE A 184 5.82 7.33 7.75
CA PHE A 184 7.25 7.27 8.03
C PHE A 184 7.57 7.10 9.52
N GLU A 185 6.80 7.73 10.40
CA GLU A 185 6.94 7.57 11.85
C GLU A 185 6.53 6.17 12.30
N ALA A 186 5.34 5.71 11.92
CA ALA A 186 4.82 4.39 12.28
C ALA A 186 5.69 3.24 11.76
N PHE A 187 6.28 3.39 10.57
CA PHE A 187 7.11 2.36 9.92
C PHE A 187 8.59 2.43 10.35
N GLY A 188 8.96 3.33 11.28
CA GLY A 188 10.32 3.44 11.80
C GLY A 188 11.34 4.06 10.84
N CYS A 189 10.88 4.78 9.82
CA CYS A 189 11.72 5.42 8.80
C CYS A 189 12.28 6.79 9.24
N ALA A 190 11.65 7.44 10.22
CA ALA A 190 12.09 8.74 10.73
C ALA A 190 13.57 8.69 11.19
N GLY A 191 14.39 9.61 10.68
CA GLY A 191 15.81 9.71 11.03
C GLY A 191 16.75 8.70 10.35
N GLN A 192 16.25 7.80 9.49
CA GLN A 192 17.11 6.82 8.81
C GLN A 192 17.90 7.39 7.63
N ALA A 193 17.40 8.46 6.99
CA ALA A 193 18.00 9.03 5.78
C ALA A 193 19.47 9.43 5.95
N GLY A 194 19.83 10.07 7.07
CA GLY A 194 21.22 10.49 7.33
C GLY A 194 22.21 9.35 7.59
N LYS A 195 21.72 8.11 7.75
CA LYS A 195 22.55 6.91 7.95
C LYS A 195 22.90 6.21 6.63
N ILE A 196 22.22 6.57 5.54
CA ILE A 196 22.40 5.93 4.24
C ILE A 196 23.50 6.67 3.47
N LYS A 197 24.52 5.92 3.04
CA LYS A 197 25.50 6.40 2.07
C LYS A 197 25.05 5.97 0.67
N PRO A 198 24.62 6.89 -0.21
CA PRO A 198 24.16 6.53 -1.55
C PRO A 198 25.24 5.80 -2.34
N VAL A 199 24.85 4.73 -3.03
CA VAL A 199 25.74 3.99 -3.95
C VAL A 199 25.29 4.28 -5.38
N PRO A 200 26.16 4.80 -6.26
CA PRO A 200 25.83 5.02 -7.67
C PRO A 200 25.42 3.73 -8.39
N LEU A 201 24.56 3.84 -9.40
CA LEU A 201 24.02 2.69 -10.12
C LEU A 201 25.11 1.87 -10.83
N GLU A 202 26.17 2.50 -11.32
CA GLU A 202 27.32 1.85 -11.96
C GLU A 202 28.11 0.99 -10.97
N ALA A 203 28.20 1.43 -9.71
CA ALA A 203 28.82 0.66 -8.65
C ALA A 203 27.91 -0.49 -8.20
N MET A 204 26.59 -0.29 -8.14
CA MET A 204 25.63 -1.36 -7.88
C MET A 204 25.66 -2.43 -8.98
N ALA A 205 25.71 -2.04 -10.25
CA ALA A 205 25.75 -2.97 -11.38
C ALA A 205 26.94 -3.96 -11.31
N LYS A 206 28.07 -3.55 -10.71
CA LYS A 206 29.22 -4.43 -10.48
C LYS A 206 28.97 -5.48 -9.39
N ARG A 207 28.03 -5.25 -8.46
CA ARG A 207 27.68 -6.18 -7.38
C ARG A 207 26.77 -7.32 -7.83
N TYR A 208 26.11 -7.16 -8.97
CA TYR A 208 25.25 -8.18 -9.59
C TYR A 208 26.00 -9.08 -10.60
N ARG A 209 27.33 -8.93 -10.72
CA ARG A 209 28.18 -9.71 -11.63
C ARG A 209 28.87 -10.84 -10.91
#